data_AF-A0A535VVJ5-F1
#
_entry.id   AF-A0A535VVJ5-F1
#
_cell.length_a   1.000
_cell.length_b   1.000
_cell.length_c   1.000
_cell.angle_alpha   90.00
_cell.angle_beta   90.00
_cell.angle_gamma   90.00
#
_symmetry.space_group_name_H-M   'P 1'
#
loop_
_entity.id
_entity.type
_entity.pdbx_description
1 polymer ?
#
loop_
_entity_poly.entity_id
_entity_poly.type
_entity_poly.pdbx_seq_one_letter_code
_entity_poly.pdbx_strand_id
1 'polypeptide(L)' 'MITTSNCFDCEPWAIHESRLDLDLLGQTESIFALSNGHIGWRANLDEGEPHVIAG' A
#
# COMPACT_ATOMS: atom_id res chain seq x y z
N MET A 1 20.43 1.45 8.76
CA MET A 1 20.71 0.62 7.57
C MET A 1 19.45 0.70 6.72
N ILE A 2 19.46 1.44 5.61
CA ILE A 2 18.27 1.59 4.76
C ILE A 2 18.19 0.34 3.89
N THR A 3 17.24 -0.54 4.18
CA THR A 3 16.92 -1.70 3.34
C THR A 3 16.35 -1.17 2.03
N THR A 4 17.07 -1.35 0.93
CA THR A 4 16.53 -1.16 -0.42
C THR A 4 15.52 -2.28 -0.66
N SER A 5 14.23 -2.01 -0.40
CA SER A 5 13.16 -2.98 -0.60
C SER A 5 13.02 -3.28 -2.09
N ASN A 6 13.38 -4.50 -2.50
CA ASN A 6 13.37 -4.97 -3.89
C ASN A 6 11.95 -5.32 -4.40
N CYS A 7 10.92 -4.71 -3.81
CA CYS A 7 9.50 -4.91 -4.17
C CYS A 7 8.94 -3.80 -5.06
N PHE A 8 9.61 -2.64 -5.15
CA PHE A 8 9.14 -1.50 -5.93
C PHE A 8 9.93 -1.34 -7.23
N ASP A 9 9.20 -1.35 -8.35
CA ASP A 9 9.71 -1.00 -9.67
C ASP A 9 9.30 0.45 -10.01
N CYS A 10 10.25 1.24 -10.50
CA CYS A 10 10.00 2.62 -10.96
C CYS A 10 9.77 2.64 -12.47
N GLU A 11 8.60 3.08 -12.89
CA GLU A 11 8.23 3.32 -14.27
C GLU A 11 8.10 4.83 -14.54
N PRO A 12 8.13 5.30 -15.80
CA PRO A 12 8.15 6.73 -16.12
C PRO A 12 7.05 7.57 -15.44
N TRP A 13 5.93 6.95 -15.07
CA TRP A 13 4.78 7.61 -14.41
C TRP A 13 4.11 6.76 -13.35
N ALA A 14 4.74 5.68 -12.89
CA ALA A 14 4.16 4.78 -11.92
C ALA A 14 5.23 4.19 -11.01
N ILE A 15 4.81 3.84 -9.79
CA ILE A 15 5.54 2.95 -8.92
C ILE A 15 4.72 1.67 -8.86
N HIS A 16 5.35 0.53 -9.08
CA HIS A 16 4.70 -0.77 -9.06
C HIS A 16 5.26 -1.60 -7.92
N GLU A 17 4.40 -2.03 -6.99
CA GLU A 17 4.75 -3.05 -6.00
C GLU A 17 4.54 -4.44 -6.63
N SER A 18 5.63 -5.12 -6.97
CA SER A 18 5.60 -6.41 -7.67
C SER A 18 5.26 -7.60 -6.77
N ARG A 19 5.31 -7.42 -5.45
CA ARG A 19 4.97 -8.43 -4.45
C ARG A 19 4.50 -7.78 -3.14
N LEU A 20 3.51 -8.39 -2.49
CA LEU A 20 3.08 -7.99 -1.15
C LEU A 20 4.11 -8.43 -0.11
N ASP A 21 4.58 -7.48 0.69
CA ASP A 21 5.46 -7.71 1.85
C ASP A 21 4.83 -7.10 3.10
N LEU A 22 4.29 -7.94 3.98
CA LEU A 22 3.53 -7.50 5.16
C LEU A 22 4.39 -6.71 6.16
N ASP A 23 5.70 -6.94 6.19
CA ASP A 23 6.62 -6.17 7.06
C ASP A 23 6.77 -4.71 6.58
N LEU A 24 6.43 -4.45 5.31
CA LEU A 24 6.49 -3.13 4.69
C LEU A 24 5.13 -2.43 4.60
N LEU A 25 4.03 -3.10 4.98
CA LEU A 25 2.67 -2.64 4.73
C LEU A 25 2.42 -1.18 5.14
N GLY A 26 2.82 -0.79 6.35
CA GLY A 26 2.64 0.60 6.82
C GLY A 26 3.39 1.65 6.00
N GLN A 27 4.54 1.28 5.42
CA GLN A 27 5.29 2.13 4.50
C GLN A 27 4.57 2.20 3.15
N THR A 28 4.15 1.05 2.61
CA THR A 28 3.47 0.95 1.32
C THR A 28 2.15 1.75 1.30
N GLU A 29 1.40 1.71 2.39
CA GLU A 29 0.18 2.52 2.61
C GLU A 29 0.41 4.03 2.45
N SER A 30 1.61 4.48 2.78
CA SER A 30 2.01 5.89 2.69
C SER A 30 2.51 6.24 1.29
N ILE A 31 3.28 5.35 0.67
CA ILE A 31 3.83 5.52 -0.69
C ILE A 31 2.70 5.63 -1.73
N PHE A 32 1.68 4.78 -1.61
CA PHE A 32 0.53 4.76 -2.53
C PHE A 32 -0.65 5.63 -2.07
N ALA A 33 -0.46 6.50 -1.08
CA ALA A 33 -1.51 7.40 -0.64
C ALA A 33 -1.91 8.37 -1.77
N LEU A 34 -3.21 8.60 -1.92
CA LEU A 34 -3.77 9.56 -2.88
C LEU A 34 -4.25 10.81 -2.16
N SER A 35 -4.11 11.98 -2.79
CA SER A 35 -4.62 13.23 -2.25
C SER A 35 -4.94 14.23 -3.36
N ASN A 36 -5.95 15.07 -3.14
CA ASN A 36 -6.27 16.22 -3.99
C ASN A 36 -5.94 17.56 -3.33
N GLY A 37 -5.23 17.55 -2.19
CA GLY A 37 -4.89 18.73 -1.41
C GLY A 37 -5.93 19.16 -0.38
N HIS A 38 -7.19 18.72 -0.52
CA HIS A 38 -8.23 18.91 0.50
C HIS A 38 -8.46 17.66 1.34
N ILE A 39 -8.42 16.49 0.70
CA ILE A 39 -8.61 15.17 1.32
C ILE A 39 -7.51 14.24 0.80
N GLY A 40 -7.00 13.40 1.70
CA GLY A 40 -6.08 12.32 1.38
C GLY A 40 -6.56 10.98 1.92
N TRP A 41 -6.21 9.91 1.23
CA TRP A 41 -6.50 8.53 1.63
C TRP A 41 -5.22 7.70 1.49
N ARG A 42 -4.83 7.01 2.56
CA ARG A 42 -3.76 6.01 2.54
C ARG A 42 -4.20 4.75 1.80
N ALA A 43 -3.26 4.07 1.17
CA ALA A 43 -3.52 2.81 0.47
C ALA A 43 -3.57 1.62 1.43
N ASN A 44 -4.43 1.70 2.44
CA ASN A 44 -4.64 0.62 3.40
C ASN A 44 -5.15 -0.61 2.65
N LEU A 45 -4.54 -1.76 2.93
CA LEU A 45 -5.02 -3.06 2.46
C LEU A 45 -6.22 -3.46 3.32
N ASP A 46 -7.38 -2.89 3.02
CA ASP A 46 -8.63 -3.15 3.72
C ASP A 46 -9.30 -4.39 3.12
N GLU A 47 -8.64 -5.54 3.23
CA GLU A 47 -9.33 -6.82 3.15
C GLU A 47 -10.09 -6.96 4.47
N GLY A 48 -11.24 -6.29 4.57
CA GLY A 48 -12.02 -6.28 5.80
C GLY A 48 -12.13 -7.69 6.38
N GLU A 49 -11.95 -7.81 7.70
CA GLU A 49 -12.11 -9.07 8.43
C GLU A 49 -13.27 -9.85 7.80
N PRO A 50 -13.09 -11.11 7.37
CA PRO A 50 -14.14 -11.86 6.70
C PRO A 50 -15.37 -11.85 7.61
N HIS A 51 -16.31 -10.96 7.31
CA HIS A 51 -17.58 -10.88 8.01
C HIS A 51 -18.36 -12.10 7.52
N VAL A 52 -18.11 -13.25 8.16
CA VAL A 52 -19.04 -14.36 8.13
C VAL A 52 -20.33 -13.77 8.71
N ILE A 53 -21.28 -13.51 7.83
CA ILE A 53 -22.63 -13.16 8.21
C ILE A 53 -23.12 -14.36 9.02
N ALA A 54 -23.16 -14.23 10.34
CA ALA A 54 -23.84 -15.19 11.18
C ALA A 54 -25.32 -15.07 10.82
N GLY A 55 -25.81 -16.02 10.04
CA GLY A 55 -27.24 -16.27 9.89
C GLY A 55 -27.85 -16.77 11.18
#